data_AF-A0A8E6EXE0-F1
#
_entry.id   AF-A0A8E6EXE0-F1
#
_cell.length_a   1.000
_cell.length_b   1.000
_cell.length_c   1.000
_cell.angle_alpha   90.00
_cell.angle_beta   90.00
_cell.angle_gamma   90.00
#
_symmetry.space_group_name_H-M   'P 1'
#
loop_
_entity.id
_entity.type
_entity.pdbx_description
1 polymer ?
#
loop_
_entity_poly.entity_id
_entity_poly.type
_entity_poly.pdbx_seq_one_letter_code
_entity_poly.pdbx_strand_id
1 'polypeptide(L)'
;MAVIGVGHLGRHHARILNGLPDVELVGVADTSRDQAQIIGEQLNVPHYSDFNQLLGQVDAVSVVVPTIYHHQVAKTFLEEGIPVLVEKPIATTVAQADDLIATAKRSNVALQVGHIERFNPAFEELAGRPMHPCFIECERHGPFTGRSTDIGVVLDLMIHDIDLLLSLVGSRVTHVDALGAAVFGGHEDMVNARFIFESGCVAHVTASRISPNAKRRLRVWASEGYAGIDFVRKRLVLVQPSEELRKHGLMMHRLDPAQRASFQNDVFTKHLNSLDMKCDRPEDQLTSELKSFVKCVRLNLTPRVTGEDGRDALELAERVITSLREHKWEGRPDGAVGPRNLPHAHGQLFEVKRSQREAA
;
A
#
# COMPACT_ATOMS: atom_id res chain seq x y z
N MET A 1 4.50 1.85 25.90
CA MET A 1 4.31 2.44 24.54
C MET A 1 3.24 3.53 24.56
N ALA A 2 3.23 4.44 23.59
CA ALA A 2 2.14 5.42 23.39
C ALA A 2 1.72 5.55 21.91
N VAL A 3 0.55 6.14 21.67
CA VAL A 3 0.05 6.47 20.32
C VAL A 3 -0.10 7.98 20.15
N ILE A 4 0.52 8.53 19.11
CA ILE A 4 0.49 9.96 18.78
C ILE A 4 -0.40 10.17 17.56
N GLY A 5 -1.48 10.92 17.72
CA GLY A 5 -2.60 11.00 16.78
C GLY A 5 -3.57 9.85 17.02
N VAL A 6 -4.76 10.13 17.54
CA VAL A 6 -5.81 9.12 17.80
C VAL A 6 -7.11 9.42 17.07
N GLY A 7 -6.97 9.96 15.85
CA GLY A 7 -8.05 10.06 14.88
C GLY A 7 -8.55 8.69 14.37
N HIS A 8 -9.03 8.66 13.12
CA HIS A 8 -9.72 7.47 12.60
C HIS A 8 -8.90 6.18 12.67
N LEU A 9 -7.64 6.21 12.22
CA LEU A 9 -6.75 5.05 12.26
C LEU A 9 -6.05 4.91 13.61
N GLY A 10 -5.57 6.03 14.19
CA GLY A 10 -4.84 6.03 15.45
C GLY A 10 -5.60 5.43 16.63
N ARG A 11 -6.93 5.61 16.73
CA ARG A 11 -7.75 4.92 17.73
C ARG A 11 -7.72 3.40 17.61
N HIS A 12 -7.55 2.86 16.40
CA HIS A 12 -7.41 1.42 16.19
C HIS A 12 -6.03 0.94 16.66
N HIS A 13 -4.97 1.72 16.43
CA HIS A 13 -3.63 1.43 16.98
C HIS A 13 -3.68 1.40 18.51
N ALA A 14 -4.26 2.44 19.13
CA ALA A 14 -4.35 2.54 20.58
C ALA A 14 -5.16 1.37 21.18
N ARG A 15 -6.33 1.06 20.62
CA ARG A 15 -7.15 -0.08 21.06
C ARG A 15 -6.40 -1.41 20.96
N ILE A 16 -5.70 -1.66 19.85
CA ILE A 16 -4.98 -2.92 19.63
C ILE A 16 -3.80 -3.00 20.61
N LEU A 17 -2.97 -1.97 20.68
CA LEU A 17 -1.80 -1.94 21.57
C LEU A 17 -2.19 -2.11 23.04
N ASN A 18 -3.28 -1.48 23.49
CA ASN A 18 -3.80 -1.64 24.85
C ASN A 18 -4.26 -3.08 25.17
N GLY A 19 -4.62 -3.85 24.14
CA GLY A 19 -5.04 -5.25 24.29
C GLY A 19 -3.91 -6.28 24.13
N LEU A 20 -2.69 -5.85 23.83
CA LEU A 20 -1.56 -6.77 23.68
C LEU A 20 -0.96 -7.09 25.04
N PRO A 21 -0.73 -8.38 25.39
CA PRO A 21 -0.21 -8.78 26.70
C PRO A 21 1.24 -8.30 26.96
N ASP A 22 1.96 -8.01 25.88
CA ASP A 22 3.37 -7.63 25.88
C ASP A 22 3.58 -6.11 25.83
N VAL A 23 2.50 -5.33 25.94
CA VAL A 23 2.49 -3.87 25.82
C VAL A 23 1.73 -3.25 26.97
N GLU A 24 2.35 -2.29 27.64
CA GLU A 24 1.64 -1.32 28.46
C GLU A 24 1.44 -0.04 27.64
N LEU A 25 0.18 0.35 27.40
CA LEU A 25 -0.14 1.61 26.75
C LEU A 25 -0.18 2.75 27.79
N VAL A 26 0.94 3.46 27.93
CA VAL A 26 1.11 4.48 28.99
C VAL A 26 0.46 5.82 28.64
N GLY A 27 -0.01 5.99 27.40
CA GLY A 27 -0.86 7.12 27.05
C GLY A 27 -1.15 7.28 25.57
N VAL A 28 -2.04 8.22 25.28
CA VAL A 28 -2.38 8.68 23.93
C VAL A 28 -2.24 10.20 23.84
N ALA A 29 -1.87 10.71 22.67
CA ALA A 29 -1.80 12.15 22.43
C ALA A 29 -2.53 12.55 21.15
N ASP A 30 -3.26 13.67 21.19
CA ASP A 30 -3.86 14.29 20.00
C ASP A 30 -3.95 15.81 20.18
N THR A 31 -3.72 16.57 19.12
CA THR A 31 -3.89 18.04 19.15
C THR A 31 -5.33 18.45 19.48
N SER A 32 -6.32 17.61 19.16
CA SER A 32 -7.69 17.77 19.60
C SER A 32 -7.83 17.21 21.02
N ARG A 33 -7.95 18.10 22.01
CA ARG A 33 -8.12 17.74 23.42
C ARG A 33 -9.31 16.79 23.61
N ASP A 34 -10.43 17.07 22.95
CA ASP A 34 -11.64 16.27 23.05
C ASP A 34 -11.40 14.85 22.52
N GLN A 35 -10.68 14.70 21.40
CA GLN A 35 -10.35 13.36 20.88
C GLN A 35 -9.38 12.59 21.78
N ALA A 36 -8.33 13.26 22.27
CA ALA A 36 -7.40 12.64 23.21
C ALA A 36 -8.14 12.14 24.47
N GLN A 37 -9.03 12.98 25.03
CA GLN A 37 -9.84 12.65 26.19
C GLN A 37 -10.79 11.46 25.91
N ILE A 38 -11.56 11.51 24.82
CA ILE A 38 -12.51 10.44 24.46
C ILE A 38 -11.79 9.09 24.37
N ILE A 39 -10.65 9.02 23.68
CA ILE A 39 -9.92 7.77 23.49
C ILE A 39 -9.21 7.34 24.77
N GLY A 40 -8.61 8.28 25.52
CA GLY A 40 -7.96 8.01 26.79
C GLY A 40 -8.92 7.43 27.83
N GLU A 41 -10.10 8.03 28.00
CA GLU A 41 -11.14 7.54 28.91
C GLU A 41 -11.68 6.17 28.47
N GLN A 42 -11.94 5.97 27.18
CA GLN A 42 -12.42 4.68 26.64
C GLN A 42 -11.44 3.53 26.89
N LEU A 43 -10.14 3.79 26.81
CA LEU A 43 -9.09 2.80 26.99
C LEU A 43 -8.56 2.75 28.43
N ASN A 44 -9.01 3.67 29.29
CA ASN A 44 -8.51 3.87 30.65
C ASN A 44 -6.99 4.08 30.71
N VAL A 45 -6.49 5.00 29.86
CA VAL A 45 -5.07 5.39 29.79
C VAL A 45 -4.91 6.91 29.88
N PRO A 46 -3.76 7.42 30.34
CA PRO A 46 -3.48 8.85 30.32
C PRO A 46 -3.61 9.45 28.91
N HIS A 47 -4.10 10.69 28.83
CA HIS A 47 -4.27 11.40 27.56
C HIS A 47 -3.63 12.79 27.61
N TYR A 48 -3.04 13.21 26.50
CA TYR A 48 -2.28 14.44 26.39
C TYR A 48 -2.68 15.23 25.16
N SER A 49 -2.71 16.56 25.28
CA SER A 49 -2.89 17.46 24.12
C SER A 49 -1.57 17.82 23.42
N ASP A 50 -0.44 17.46 24.03
CA ASP A 50 0.91 17.69 23.52
C ASP A 50 1.73 16.41 23.71
N PHE A 51 2.25 15.87 22.62
CA PHE A 51 3.02 14.62 22.62
C PHE A 51 4.36 14.77 23.33
N ASN A 52 4.91 15.97 23.47
CA ASN A 52 6.17 16.19 24.17
C ASN A 52 6.10 15.75 25.64
N GLN A 53 4.89 15.71 26.21
CA GLN A 53 4.67 15.23 27.57
C GLN A 53 4.98 13.74 27.72
N LEU A 54 5.00 12.96 26.64
CA LEU A 54 5.31 11.52 26.66
C LEU A 54 6.82 11.22 26.59
N LEU A 55 7.67 12.23 26.37
CA LEU A 55 9.12 12.05 26.33
C LEU A 55 9.64 11.55 27.68
N GLY A 56 10.52 10.55 27.65
CA GLY A 56 11.04 9.89 28.85
C GLY A 56 10.05 8.97 29.58
N GLN A 57 8.82 8.82 29.10
CA GLN A 57 7.80 7.95 29.70
C GLN A 57 7.50 6.69 28.86
N VAL A 58 8.06 6.58 27.66
CA VAL A 58 7.71 5.54 26.68
C VAL A 58 8.95 4.82 26.15
N ASP A 59 8.84 3.50 25.96
CA ASP A 59 9.87 2.70 25.29
C ASP A 59 9.75 2.70 23.76
N ALA A 60 8.57 3.06 23.22
CA ALA A 60 8.31 3.15 21.79
C ALA A 60 6.97 3.86 21.52
N VAL A 61 6.83 4.43 20.32
CA VAL A 61 5.60 5.14 19.90
C VAL A 61 5.08 4.68 18.55
N SER A 62 3.76 4.77 18.38
CA SER A 62 3.07 4.69 17.09
C SER A 62 2.61 6.10 16.69
N VAL A 63 3.12 6.63 15.58
CA VAL A 63 2.83 7.96 15.04
C VAL A 63 1.82 7.84 13.91
N VAL A 64 0.60 8.33 14.16
CA VAL A 64 -0.59 8.24 13.30
C VAL A 64 -1.24 9.63 13.16
N VAL A 65 -0.41 10.63 12.88
CA VAL A 65 -0.81 12.03 12.67
C VAL A 65 -0.97 12.31 11.16
N PRO A 66 -1.48 13.48 10.73
CA PRO A 66 -1.41 13.85 9.31
C PRO A 66 0.03 13.84 8.79
N THR A 67 0.24 13.40 7.55
CA THR A 67 1.57 13.20 6.94
C THR A 67 2.52 14.39 7.08
N ILE A 68 2.00 15.61 7.02
CA ILE A 68 2.78 16.86 7.18
C ILE A 68 3.50 16.94 8.54
N TYR A 69 3.03 16.22 9.55
CA TYR A 69 3.60 16.19 10.88
C TYR A 69 4.42 14.92 11.17
N HIS A 70 4.45 13.93 10.26
CA HIS A 70 5.21 12.69 10.46
C HIS A 70 6.68 12.97 10.78
N HIS A 71 7.34 13.80 9.97
CA HIS A 71 8.76 14.13 10.15
C HIS A 71 9.03 14.76 11.51
N GLN A 72 8.31 15.83 11.86
CA GLN A 72 8.49 16.53 13.12
C GLN A 72 8.29 15.59 14.31
N VAL A 73 7.15 14.90 14.36
CA VAL A 73 6.78 14.06 15.51
C VAL A 73 7.71 12.86 15.62
N ALA A 74 7.93 12.11 14.54
CA ALA A 74 8.80 10.93 14.57
C ALA A 74 10.24 11.30 14.94
N LYS A 75 10.76 12.41 14.39
CA LYS A 75 12.13 12.87 14.68
C LYS A 75 12.34 13.16 16.16
N THR A 76 11.40 13.83 16.81
CA THR A 76 11.49 14.14 18.25
C THR A 76 11.68 12.87 19.10
N PHE A 77 10.96 11.79 18.81
CA PHE A 77 11.14 10.53 19.55
C PHE A 77 12.44 9.79 19.16
N LEU A 78 12.79 9.77 17.87
CA LEU A 78 14.04 9.12 17.43
C LEU A 78 15.29 9.81 17.99
N GLU A 79 15.29 11.13 18.14
CA GLU A 79 16.40 11.88 18.75
C GLU A 79 16.61 11.53 20.22
N GLU A 80 15.54 11.18 20.94
CA GLU A 80 15.59 10.69 22.32
C GLU A 80 15.88 9.19 22.44
N GLY A 81 16.20 8.51 21.32
CA GLY A 81 16.47 7.08 21.32
C GLY A 81 15.21 6.24 21.59
N ILE A 82 14.05 6.71 21.14
CA ILE A 82 12.77 5.99 21.26
C ILE A 82 12.39 5.44 19.87
N PRO A 83 12.26 4.10 19.72
CA PRO A 83 11.74 3.46 18.51
C PRO A 83 10.38 4.01 18.05
N VAL A 84 10.21 4.13 16.73
CA VAL A 84 9.01 4.70 16.11
C VAL A 84 8.42 3.76 15.06
N LEU A 85 7.12 3.51 15.13
CA LEU A 85 6.31 3.13 13.98
C LEU A 85 5.61 4.38 13.46
N VAL A 86 5.85 4.75 12.20
CA VAL A 86 5.20 5.89 11.54
C VAL A 86 4.26 5.39 10.45
N GLU A 87 3.04 5.89 10.44
CA GLU A 87 2.09 5.56 9.38
C GLU A 87 2.58 5.99 8.00
N LYS A 88 2.06 5.32 6.96
CA LYS A 88 2.45 5.63 5.57
C LYS A 88 1.77 6.92 5.08
N PRO A 89 2.43 7.70 4.20
CA PRO A 89 3.83 7.58 3.80
C PRO A 89 4.76 8.05 4.93
N ILE A 90 6.00 7.56 4.95
CA ILE A 90 6.98 7.87 6.01
C ILE A 90 7.16 9.36 6.31
N ALA A 91 7.10 10.22 5.28
CA ALA A 91 7.20 11.68 5.38
C ALA A 91 6.59 12.35 4.14
N THR A 92 6.64 13.68 4.06
CA THR A 92 6.14 14.43 2.89
C THR A 92 7.14 14.52 1.73
N THR A 93 8.43 14.32 2.01
CA THR A 93 9.51 14.38 1.02
C THR A 93 10.53 13.29 1.28
N VAL A 94 11.23 12.87 0.23
CA VAL A 94 12.36 11.94 0.35
C VAL A 94 13.45 12.46 1.29
N ALA A 95 13.76 13.76 1.25
CA ALA A 95 14.78 14.34 2.13
C ALA A 95 14.41 14.24 3.63
N GLN A 96 13.13 14.42 3.96
CA GLN A 96 12.64 14.19 5.33
C GLN A 96 12.71 12.71 5.71
N ALA A 97 12.39 11.80 4.78
CA ALA A 97 12.51 10.37 5.00
C ALA A 97 13.97 9.96 5.29
N ASP A 98 14.91 10.46 4.48
CA ASP A 98 16.35 10.23 4.65
C ASP A 98 16.84 10.74 6.02
N ASP A 99 16.36 11.91 6.47
CA ASP A 99 16.68 12.47 7.80
C ASP A 99 16.14 11.59 8.95
N LEU A 100 14.92 11.06 8.84
CA LEU A 100 14.37 10.12 9.83
C LEU A 100 15.19 8.82 9.89
N ILE A 101 15.53 8.25 8.75
CA ILE A 101 16.36 7.03 8.65
C ILE A 101 17.73 7.28 9.28
N ALA A 102 18.38 8.40 8.94
CA ALA A 102 19.68 8.76 9.49
C ALA A 102 19.61 8.96 11.01
N THR A 103 18.53 9.57 11.51
CA THR A 103 18.31 9.78 12.94
C THR A 103 18.11 8.45 13.67
N ALA A 104 17.25 7.57 13.16
CA ALA A 104 17.04 6.23 13.72
C ALA A 104 18.34 5.42 13.79
N LYS A 105 19.18 5.48 12.74
CA LYS A 105 20.50 4.83 12.71
C LYS A 105 21.47 5.41 13.73
N ARG A 106 21.55 6.75 13.85
CA ARG A 106 22.43 7.40 14.84
C ARG A 106 22.03 7.06 16.28
N SER A 107 20.73 7.01 16.55
CA SER A 107 20.18 6.65 17.87
C SER A 107 20.12 5.14 18.11
N ASN A 108 20.46 4.31 17.11
CA ASN A 108 20.41 2.85 17.15
C ASN A 108 19.05 2.30 17.60
N VAL A 109 17.96 2.82 17.02
CA VAL A 109 16.58 2.40 17.30
C VAL A 109 15.83 2.01 16.04
N ALA A 110 14.79 1.20 16.23
CA ALA A 110 13.92 0.77 15.14
C ALA A 110 13.04 1.92 14.61
N LEU A 111 13.01 2.07 13.29
CA LEU A 111 12.04 2.87 12.56
C LEU A 111 11.26 1.95 11.60
N GLN A 112 9.97 1.76 11.86
CA GLN A 112 9.05 0.97 11.03
C GLN A 112 8.06 1.88 10.31
N VAL A 113 7.75 1.58 9.06
CA VAL A 113 6.72 2.29 8.28
C VAL A 113 5.45 1.46 8.17
N GLY A 114 4.28 2.08 8.31
CA GLY A 114 2.94 1.48 8.31
C GLY A 114 2.46 0.94 6.95
N HIS A 115 3.30 0.17 6.23
CA HIS A 115 2.88 -0.54 5.01
C HIS A 115 2.18 -1.86 5.35
N ILE A 116 0.98 -1.74 5.91
CA ILE A 116 0.15 -2.83 6.42
C ILE A 116 -0.08 -4.00 5.43
N GLU A 117 -0.04 -3.76 4.12
CA GLU A 117 -0.24 -4.81 3.11
C GLU A 117 0.93 -5.81 3.05
N ARG A 118 2.12 -5.47 3.56
CA ARG A 118 3.24 -6.41 3.79
C ARG A 118 2.91 -7.48 4.83
N PHE A 119 1.85 -7.27 5.62
CA PHE A 119 1.29 -8.22 6.58
C PHE A 119 0.00 -8.90 6.08
N ASN A 120 -0.34 -8.73 4.79
CA ASN A 120 -1.44 -9.48 4.21
C ASN A 120 -1.08 -10.97 4.09
N PRO A 121 -1.86 -11.91 4.63
CA PRO A 121 -1.51 -13.33 4.61
C PRO A 121 -1.36 -13.90 3.19
N ALA A 122 -2.13 -13.42 2.21
CA ALA A 122 -2.01 -13.86 0.82
C ALA A 122 -0.71 -13.34 0.18
N PHE A 123 -0.30 -12.11 0.54
CA PHE A 123 0.97 -11.55 0.06
C PHE A 123 2.16 -12.23 0.71
N GLU A 124 2.13 -12.49 2.02
CA GLU A 124 3.20 -13.21 2.71
C GLU A 124 3.40 -14.62 2.15
N GLU A 125 2.29 -15.33 1.89
CA GLU A 125 2.33 -16.66 1.28
C GLU A 125 2.94 -16.62 -0.13
N LEU A 126 2.65 -15.58 -0.91
CA LEU A 126 3.25 -15.40 -2.23
C LEU A 126 4.73 -15.02 -2.13
N ALA A 127 5.09 -14.07 -1.27
CA ALA A 127 6.44 -13.54 -1.10
C ALA A 127 7.41 -14.59 -0.54
N GLY A 128 6.92 -15.60 0.19
CA GLY A 128 7.72 -16.73 0.67
C GLY A 128 8.02 -17.80 -0.39
N ARG A 129 7.56 -17.64 -1.63
CA ARG A 129 7.72 -18.64 -2.70
C ARG A 129 8.80 -18.23 -3.70
N PRO A 130 9.55 -19.18 -4.27
CA PRO A 130 10.49 -18.88 -5.35
C PRO A 130 9.71 -18.45 -6.58
N MET A 131 9.90 -17.19 -6.99
CA MET A 131 9.23 -16.63 -8.14
C MET A 131 10.09 -15.56 -8.79
N HIS A 132 10.17 -15.56 -10.11
CA HIS A 132 10.84 -14.55 -10.91
C HIS A 132 9.79 -13.77 -11.72
N PRO A 133 9.27 -12.65 -11.20
CA PRO A 133 8.23 -11.88 -11.86
C PRO A 133 8.70 -11.29 -13.20
N CYS A 134 7.95 -11.53 -14.27
CA CYS A 134 8.18 -10.93 -15.59
C CYS A 134 7.20 -9.78 -15.86
N PHE A 135 5.93 -9.95 -15.46
CA PHE A 135 4.89 -8.95 -15.58
C PHE A 135 3.99 -8.95 -14.35
N ILE A 136 3.62 -7.76 -13.86
CA ILE A 136 2.74 -7.60 -12.70
C ILE A 136 1.62 -6.61 -13.03
N GLU A 137 0.38 -6.93 -12.67
CA GLU A 137 -0.75 -6.01 -12.69
C GLU A 137 -1.33 -5.81 -11.29
N CYS A 138 -1.43 -4.55 -10.86
CA CYS A 138 -2.09 -4.15 -9.62
C CYS A 138 -3.31 -3.24 -9.91
N GLU A 139 -4.40 -3.49 -9.19
CA GLU A 139 -5.62 -2.68 -9.25
C GLU A 139 -6.08 -2.36 -7.83
N ARG A 140 -6.16 -1.07 -7.49
CA ARG A 140 -6.67 -0.58 -6.21
C ARG A 140 -7.70 0.52 -6.42
N HIS A 141 -8.95 0.10 -6.55
CA HIS A 141 -10.09 0.97 -6.81
C HIS A 141 -11.06 0.96 -5.63
N GLY A 142 -11.77 2.06 -5.44
CA GLY A 142 -12.86 2.13 -4.48
C GLY A 142 -13.62 3.45 -4.55
N PRO A 143 -14.71 3.56 -3.78
CA PRO A 143 -15.49 4.78 -3.71
C PRO A 143 -14.73 5.85 -2.94
N PHE A 144 -15.02 7.12 -3.26
CA PHE A 144 -14.49 8.23 -2.51
C PHE A 144 -15.09 8.25 -1.11
N THR A 145 -14.23 8.27 -0.08
CA THR A 145 -14.69 8.17 1.32
C THR A 145 -14.71 9.50 2.05
N GLY A 146 -14.40 10.61 1.38
CA GLY A 146 -14.26 11.94 2.00
C GLY A 146 -13.04 12.08 2.90
N ARG A 147 -12.07 11.15 2.80
CA ARG A 147 -10.83 11.12 3.60
C ARG A 147 -9.62 11.35 2.69
N SER A 148 -8.49 11.72 3.29
CA SER A 148 -7.23 11.98 2.58
C SER A 148 -7.39 12.99 1.44
N THR A 149 -8.15 14.07 1.70
CA THR A 149 -8.48 15.11 0.71
C THR A 149 -7.29 16.03 0.41
N ASP A 150 -6.31 16.03 1.30
CA ASP A 150 -5.05 16.77 1.23
C ASP A 150 -3.98 16.06 0.38
N ILE A 151 -4.24 14.82 -0.06
CA ILE A 151 -3.31 14.03 -0.89
C ILE A 151 -4.00 13.34 -2.06
N GLY A 152 -3.19 13.02 -3.08
CA GLY A 152 -3.60 12.31 -4.29
C GLY A 152 -3.70 10.79 -4.11
N VAL A 153 -4.38 10.10 -5.04
CA VAL A 153 -4.48 8.62 -4.98
C VAL A 153 -3.13 7.93 -5.10
N VAL A 154 -2.08 8.61 -5.58
CA VAL A 154 -0.73 8.02 -5.59
C VAL A 154 -0.25 7.77 -4.16
N LEU A 155 -0.30 8.77 -3.28
CA LEU A 155 0.19 8.67 -1.90
C LEU A 155 -0.84 8.03 -0.95
N ASP A 156 -2.13 8.08 -1.29
CA ASP A 156 -3.17 7.46 -0.46
C ASP A 156 -3.35 5.97 -0.76
N LEU A 157 -3.43 5.60 -2.06
CA LEU A 157 -3.79 4.26 -2.51
C LEU A 157 -2.62 3.54 -3.18
N MET A 158 -2.07 4.09 -4.27
CA MET A 158 -1.06 3.42 -5.12
C MET A 158 0.21 3.05 -4.34
N ILE A 159 0.58 3.84 -3.33
CA ILE A 159 1.78 3.63 -2.53
C ILE A 159 1.82 2.24 -1.85
N HIS A 160 0.66 1.67 -1.54
CA HIS A 160 0.59 0.30 -1.04
C HIS A 160 1.09 -0.69 -2.10
N ASP A 161 0.63 -0.56 -3.34
CA ASP A 161 1.01 -1.47 -4.41
C ASP A 161 2.45 -1.22 -4.87
N ILE A 162 2.93 0.04 -4.81
CA ILE A 162 4.34 0.39 -5.02
C ILE A 162 5.25 -0.35 -4.03
N ASP A 163 4.96 -0.31 -2.74
CA ASP A 163 5.74 -1.03 -1.72
C ASP A 163 5.73 -2.55 -1.96
N LEU A 164 4.55 -3.14 -2.22
CA LEU A 164 4.46 -4.57 -2.53
C LEU A 164 5.30 -4.95 -3.76
N LEU A 165 5.30 -4.12 -4.81
CA LEU A 165 6.08 -4.35 -6.03
C LEU A 165 7.59 -4.28 -5.75
N LEU A 166 8.04 -3.25 -5.03
CA LEU A 166 9.46 -3.10 -4.67
C LEU A 166 9.93 -4.30 -3.85
N SER A 167 9.13 -4.73 -2.87
CA SER A 167 9.41 -5.90 -2.05
C SER A 167 9.43 -7.20 -2.84
N LEU A 168 8.52 -7.38 -3.80
CA LEU A 168 8.34 -8.65 -4.50
C LEU A 168 9.34 -8.83 -5.64
N VAL A 169 9.67 -7.75 -6.36
CA VAL A 169 10.58 -7.80 -7.51
C VAL A 169 12.03 -7.73 -7.05
N GLY A 170 12.34 -7.00 -5.96
CA GLY A 170 13.70 -6.90 -5.43
C GLY A 170 14.70 -6.28 -6.41
N SER A 171 14.25 -5.40 -7.31
CA SER A 171 15.07 -4.75 -8.33
C SER A 171 14.75 -3.25 -8.39
N ARG A 172 15.72 -2.44 -8.83
CA ARG A 172 15.52 -1.00 -9.03
C ARG A 172 14.57 -0.74 -10.22
N VAL A 173 13.73 0.29 -10.11
CA VAL A 173 12.91 0.82 -11.22
C VAL A 173 13.73 1.80 -12.06
N THR A 174 13.90 1.50 -13.34
CA THR A 174 14.67 2.31 -14.32
C THR A 174 13.79 3.29 -15.08
N HIS A 175 12.52 2.96 -15.32
CA HIS A 175 11.59 3.82 -16.07
C HIS A 175 10.22 3.87 -15.42
N VAL A 176 9.59 5.05 -15.48
CA VAL A 176 8.23 5.32 -15.00
C VAL A 176 7.51 6.11 -16.09
N ASP A 177 6.33 5.63 -16.47
CA ASP A 177 5.38 6.33 -17.32
C ASP A 177 4.03 6.34 -16.60
N ALA A 178 3.41 7.50 -16.45
CA ALA A 178 2.17 7.64 -15.68
C ALA A 178 1.25 8.70 -16.27
N LEU A 179 -0.04 8.46 -16.09
CA LEU A 179 -1.12 9.38 -16.44
C LEU A 179 -2.22 9.28 -15.38
N GLY A 180 -3.07 10.28 -15.29
CA GLY A 180 -4.15 10.28 -14.32
C GLY A 180 -5.11 11.43 -14.49
N ALA A 181 -6.23 11.39 -13.79
CA ALA A 181 -7.30 12.37 -13.86
C ALA A 181 -7.64 12.92 -12.47
N ALA A 182 -7.93 14.22 -12.39
CA ALA A 182 -8.52 14.86 -11.22
C ALA A 182 -10.00 15.16 -11.51
N VAL A 183 -10.89 14.67 -10.65
CA VAL A 183 -12.35 14.79 -10.78
C VAL A 183 -12.93 15.73 -9.72
N PHE A 184 -12.46 15.63 -8.48
CA PHE A 184 -12.93 16.47 -7.36
C PHE A 184 -12.15 17.77 -7.19
N GLY A 185 -11.11 17.97 -7.99
CA GLY A 185 -10.22 19.13 -7.91
C GLY A 185 -9.07 18.94 -6.91
N GLY A 186 -7.99 19.72 -7.06
CA GLY A 186 -6.81 19.62 -6.21
C GLY A 186 -5.88 18.47 -6.61
N HIS A 187 -6.19 17.23 -6.27
CA HIS A 187 -5.27 16.11 -6.50
C HIS A 187 -5.80 15.11 -7.53
N GLU A 188 -4.93 14.24 -8.02
CA GLU A 188 -5.33 13.14 -8.89
C GLU A 188 -6.22 12.15 -8.13
N ASP A 189 -7.31 11.75 -8.78
CA ASP A 189 -8.35 10.85 -8.26
C ASP A 189 -8.34 9.48 -8.93
N MET A 190 -7.67 9.39 -10.08
CA MET A 190 -7.35 8.16 -10.78
C MET A 190 -5.96 8.27 -11.39
N VAL A 191 -5.17 7.21 -11.31
CA VAL A 191 -3.86 7.10 -11.94
C VAL A 191 -3.68 5.71 -12.54
N ASN A 192 -3.05 5.67 -13.71
CA ASN A 192 -2.40 4.48 -14.27
C ASN A 192 -0.90 4.77 -14.36
N ALA A 193 -0.09 3.84 -13.86
CA ALA A 193 1.37 3.93 -13.90
C ALA A 193 1.96 2.63 -14.44
N ARG A 194 3.01 2.75 -15.24
CA ARG A 194 3.84 1.66 -15.75
C ARG A 194 5.26 1.82 -15.26
N PHE A 195 5.80 0.74 -14.70
CA PHE A 195 7.17 0.63 -14.22
C PHE A 195 7.95 -0.37 -15.06
N ILE A 196 9.21 -0.05 -15.36
CA ILE A 196 10.19 -1.01 -15.88
C ILE A 196 11.30 -1.14 -14.84
N PHE A 197 11.57 -2.38 -14.44
CA PHE A 197 12.64 -2.74 -13.51
C PHE A 197 13.93 -3.08 -14.26
N GLU A 198 15.07 -2.92 -13.59
CA GLU A 198 16.38 -3.32 -14.11
C GLU A 198 16.46 -4.83 -14.43
N SER A 199 15.75 -5.66 -13.66
CA SER A 199 15.55 -7.09 -13.94
C SER A 199 14.80 -7.40 -15.24
N GLY A 200 14.24 -6.39 -15.91
CA GLY A 200 13.37 -6.53 -17.07
C GLY A 200 11.90 -6.77 -16.72
N CYS A 201 11.55 -6.95 -15.44
CA CYS A 201 10.16 -7.02 -15.00
C CYS A 201 9.41 -5.72 -15.36
N VAL A 202 8.16 -5.85 -15.77
CA VAL A 202 7.27 -4.72 -16.05
C VAL A 202 6.07 -4.78 -15.11
N ALA A 203 5.71 -3.66 -14.48
CA ALA A 203 4.51 -3.58 -13.65
C ALA A 203 3.55 -2.50 -14.15
N HIS A 204 2.26 -2.81 -14.13
CA HIS A 204 1.16 -1.89 -14.41
C HIS A 204 0.32 -1.72 -13.15
N VAL A 205 0.11 -0.48 -12.72
CA VAL A 205 -0.62 -0.18 -11.48
C VAL A 205 -1.71 0.81 -11.77
N THR A 206 -2.93 0.50 -11.33
CA THR A 206 -4.06 1.44 -11.38
C THR A 206 -4.60 1.71 -9.99
N ALA A 207 -4.74 2.98 -9.65
CA ALA A 207 -5.37 3.43 -8.42
C ALA A 207 -6.52 4.39 -8.75
N SER A 208 -7.66 4.25 -8.08
CA SER A 208 -8.84 5.09 -8.33
C SER A 208 -9.71 5.22 -7.09
N ARG A 209 -10.10 6.45 -6.75
CA ARG A 209 -11.14 6.74 -5.74
C ARG A 209 -12.49 7.14 -6.34
N ILE A 210 -12.63 7.03 -7.67
CA ILE A 210 -13.85 7.38 -8.41
C ILE A 210 -14.59 6.13 -8.91
N SER A 211 -14.35 4.98 -8.27
CA SER A 211 -14.93 3.70 -8.68
C SER A 211 -16.06 3.30 -7.72
N PRO A 212 -17.25 2.91 -8.19
CA PRO A 212 -18.38 2.59 -7.31
C PRO A 212 -18.12 1.39 -6.37
N ASN A 213 -17.35 0.41 -6.84
CA ASN A 213 -17.07 -0.83 -6.12
C ASN A 213 -15.60 -0.93 -5.76
N ALA A 214 -15.32 -1.43 -4.56
CA ALA A 214 -13.95 -1.72 -4.13
C ALA A 214 -13.37 -2.89 -4.92
N LYS A 215 -12.17 -2.72 -5.48
CA LYS A 215 -11.40 -3.76 -6.15
C LYS A 215 -9.95 -3.64 -5.72
N ARG A 216 -9.39 -4.73 -5.16
CA ARG A 216 -7.98 -4.78 -4.73
C ARG A 216 -7.38 -6.09 -5.21
N ARG A 217 -6.51 -6.04 -6.22
CA ARG A 217 -5.92 -7.21 -6.86
C ARG A 217 -4.46 -7.01 -7.19
N LEU A 218 -3.70 -8.09 -7.12
CA LEU A 218 -2.32 -8.21 -7.61
C LEU A 218 -2.23 -9.48 -8.44
N ARG A 219 -1.67 -9.39 -9.65
CA ARG A 219 -1.48 -10.53 -10.57
C ARG A 219 -0.05 -10.54 -11.04
N VAL A 220 0.62 -11.69 -10.95
CA VAL A 220 2.01 -11.89 -11.33
C VAL A 220 2.07 -12.97 -12.39
N TRP A 221 2.74 -12.66 -13.50
CA TRP A 221 3.20 -13.64 -14.46
C TRP A 221 4.70 -13.74 -14.30
N ALA A 222 5.14 -14.92 -13.90
CA ALA A 222 6.52 -15.26 -13.60
C ALA A 222 6.97 -16.43 -14.46
N SER A 223 8.28 -16.70 -14.45
CA SER A 223 8.85 -17.86 -15.14
C SER A 223 8.29 -19.20 -14.62
N GLU A 224 7.93 -19.24 -13.34
CA GLU A 224 7.39 -20.41 -12.67
C GLU A 224 5.91 -20.66 -12.99
N GLY A 225 5.17 -19.61 -13.37
CA GLY A 225 3.73 -19.66 -13.58
C GLY A 225 3.03 -18.32 -13.29
N TYR A 226 1.80 -18.42 -12.82
CA TYR A 226 0.92 -17.30 -12.52
C TYR A 226 0.55 -17.29 -11.03
N ALA A 227 0.50 -16.10 -10.44
CA ALA A 227 -0.08 -15.87 -9.13
C ALA A 227 -1.13 -14.75 -9.19
N GLY A 228 -2.25 -14.92 -8.49
CA GLY A 228 -3.29 -13.92 -8.38
C GLY A 228 -3.77 -13.77 -6.95
N ILE A 229 -3.67 -12.56 -6.40
CA ILE A 229 -4.22 -12.19 -5.10
C ILE A 229 -5.47 -11.34 -5.30
N ASP A 230 -6.55 -11.72 -4.63
CA ASP A 230 -7.71 -10.86 -4.39
C ASP A 230 -7.70 -10.47 -2.90
N PHE A 231 -7.26 -9.24 -2.62
CA PHE A 231 -7.09 -8.76 -1.24
C PHE A 231 -8.43 -8.58 -0.52
N VAL A 232 -9.50 -8.28 -1.24
CA VAL A 232 -10.85 -8.15 -0.67
C VAL A 232 -11.37 -9.51 -0.22
N ARG A 233 -11.19 -10.53 -1.08
CA ARG A 233 -11.64 -11.91 -0.81
C ARG A 233 -10.64 -12.74 -0.01
N LYS A 234 -9.47 -12.17 0.33
CA LYS A 234 -8.37 -12.85 1.02
C LYS A 234 -8.02 -14.18 0.37
N ARG A 235 -7.82 -14.16 -0.95
CA ARG A 235 -7.63 -15.37 -1.76
C ARG A 235 -6.36 -15.27 -2.58
N LEU A 236 -5.57 -16.35 -2.56
CA LEU A 236 -4.40 -16.54 -3.41
C LEU A 236 -4.66 -17.70 -4.36
N VAL A 237 -4.48 -17.45 -5.66
CA VAL A 237 -4.52 -18.49 -6.70
C VAL A 237 -3.14 -18.59 -7.32
N LEU A 238 -2.59 -19.79 -7.36
CA LEU A 238 -1.34 -20.11 -8.03
C LEU A 238 -1.61 -21.10 -9.15
N VAL A 239 -1.02 -20.87 -10.31
CA VAL A 239 -1.10 -21.79 -11.45
C VAL A 239 0.30 -21.97 -12.00
N GLN A 240 0.75 -23.20 -12.17
CA GLN A 240 2.05 -23.48 -12.75
C GLN A 240 2.00 -24.62 -13.75
N PRO A 241 2.89 -24.67 -14.76
CA PRO A 241 3.01 -25.83 -15.64
C PRO A 241 3.33 -27.10 -14.84
N SER A 242 2.78 -28.24 -15.27
CA SER A 242 3.16 -29.55 -14.77
C SER A 242 4.63 -29.85 -15.12
N GLU A 243 5.26 -30.80 -14.44
CA GLU A 243 6.64 -31.19 -14.78
C GLU A 243 6.77 -31.64 -16.23
N GLU A 244 5.78 -32.37 -16.73
CA GLU A 244 5.75 -32.84 -18.11
C GLU A 244 5.71 -31.67 -19.09
N LEU A 245 4.84 -30.68 -18.83
CA LEU A 245 4.76 -29.48 -19.66
C LEU A 245 6.04 -28.64 -19.59
N ARG A 246 6.71 -28.55 -18.43
CA ARG A 246 8.00 -27.86 -18.29
C ARG A 246 9.11 -28.56 -19.08
N LYS A 247 9.18 -29.90 -19.05
CA LYS A 247 10.25 -30.68 -19.67
C LYS A 247 10.11 -30.77 -21.19
N HIS A 248 8.89 -30.90 -21.69
CA HIS A 248 8.65 -31.26 -23.10
C HIS A 248 7.95 -30.16 -23.90
N GLY A 249 7.42 -29.13 -23.24
CA GLY A 249 6.54 -28.15 -23.88
C GLY A 249 5.26 -28.79 -24.40
N LEU A 250 4.45 -27.99 -25.11
CA LEU A 250 3.20 -28.47 -25.69
C LEU A 250 3.29 -28.48 -27.22
N MET A 251 3.25 -29.67 -27.82
CA MET A 251 3.27 -29.84 -29.27
C MET A 251 1.87 -30.13 -29.82
N MET A 252 0.98 -29.14 -29.78
CA MET A 252 -0.42 -29.26 -30.24
C MET A 252 -0.56 -29.82 -31.67
N HIS A 253 0.39 -29.52 -32.56
CA HIS A 253 0.41 -29.99 -33.94
C HIS A 253 0.61 -31.51 -34.07
N ARG A 254 1.16 -32.16 -33.04
CA ARG A 254 1.38 -33.62 -32.99
C ARG A 254 0.23 -34.40 -32.37
N LEU A 255 -0.74 -33.70 -31.76
CA LEU A 255 -1.93 -34.31 -31.18
C LEU A 255 -2.98 -34.58 -32.26
N ASP A 256 -3.60 -35.75 -32.20
CA ASP A 256 -4.76 -36.09 -33.01
C ASP A 256 -6.03 -35.29 -32.58
N PRO A 257 -7.11 -35.28 -33.37
CA PRO A 257 -8.33 -34.52 -33.02
C PRO A 257 -8.97 -34.90 -31.68
N ALA A 258 -8.92 -36.17 -31.27
CA ALA A 258 -9.48 -36.62 -30.00
C ALA A 258 -8.62 -36.15 -28.81
N GLN A 259 -7.30 -36.21 -28.95
CA GLN A 259 -6.34 -35.70 -27.98
C GLN A 259 -6.44 -34.18 -27.82
N ARG A 260 -6.67 -33.42 -28.90
CA ARG A 260 -6.91 -31.97 -28.82
C ARG A 260 -8.21 -31.63 -28.10
N ALA A 261 -9.28 -32.39 -28.34
CA ALA A 261 -10.55 -32.21 -27.64
C ALA A 261 -10.42 -32.51 -26.14
N SER A 262 -9.69 -33.59 -25.79
CA SER A 262 -9.38 -33.91 -24.37
C SER A 262 -8.50 -32.84 -23.73
N PHE A 263 -7.51 -32.31 -24.46
CA PHE A 263 -6.59 -31.28 -23.95
C PHE A 263 -7.34 -30.06 -23.43
N GLN A 264 -8.34 -29.56 -24.16
CA GLN A 264 -9.15 -28.40 -23.73
C GLN A 264 -9.84 -28.62 -22.37
N ASN A 265 -10.28 -29.84 -22.10
CA ASN A 265 -10.92 -30.20 -20.84
C ASN A 265 -9.90 -30.45 -19.71
N ASP A 266 -8.67 -30.84 -20.07
CA ASP A 266 -7.63 -31.27 -19.13
C ASP A 266 -6.57 -30.19 -18.83
N VAL A 267 -6.64 -29.00 -19.45
CA VAL A 267 -5.58 -27.97 -19.33
C VAL A 267 -5.25 -27.65 -17.88
N PHE A 268 -6.26 -27.37 -17.05
CA PHE A 268 -6.08 -26.96 -15.66
C PHE A 268 -6.05 -28.13 -14.66
N THR A 269 -6.02 -29.37 -15.14
CA THR A 269 -5.98 -30.58 -14.30
C THR A 269 -4.77 -31.45 -14.56
N LYS A 270 -4.34 -31.60 -15.82
CA LYS A 270 -3.18 -32.43 -16.20
C LYS A 270 -1.95 -31.62 -16.63
N HIS A 271 -2.17 -30.46 -17.27
CA HIS A 271 -1.07 -29.70 -17.87
C HIS A 271 -0.66 -28.49 -17.04
N LEU A 272 -1.59 -27.91 -16.30
CA LEU A 272 -1.35 -26.86 -15.31
C LEU A 272 -1.80 -27.36 -13.94
N ASN A 273 -0.93 -27.25 -12.96
CA ASN A 273 -1.25 -27.46 -11.56
C ASN A 273 -1.78 -26.15 -10.99
N SER A 274 -2.96 -26.20 -10.37
CA SER A 274 -3.59 -25.04 -9.73
C SER A 274 -3.70 -25.26 -8.22
N LEU A 275 -3.37 -24.23 -7.45
CA LEU A 275 -3.57 -24.18 -6.01
C LEU A 275 -4.41 -22.93 -5.69
N ASP A 276 -5.53 -23.15 -5.02
CA ASP A 276 -6.48 -22.11 -4.65
C ASP A 276 -6.61 -22.06 -3.12
N MET A 277 -6.14 -20.97 -2.52
CA MET A 277 -6.02 -20.82 -1.08
C MET A 277 -6.87 -19.67 -0.60
N LYS A 278 -7.66 -19.94 0.46
CA LYS A 278 -8.21 -18.88 1.30
C LYS A 278 -7.18 -18.52 2.37
N CYS A 279 -6.69 -17.30 2.34
CA CYS A 279 -5.64 -16.79 3.20
C CYS A 279 -6.24 -16.00 4.37
N ASP A 280 -7.06 -16.68 5.17
CA ASP A 280 -7.60 -16.10 6.40
C ASP A 280 -6.66 -16.38 7.57
N ARG A 281 -6.43 -15.37 8.41
CA ARG A 281 -5.84 -15.54 9.73
C ARG A 281 -6.83 -15.03 10.79
N PRO A 282 -6.78 -15.58 12.02
CA PRO A 282 -7.60 -15.07 13.12
C PRO A 282 -7.31 -13.61 13.43
N GLU A 283 -6.06 -13.21 13.21
CA GLU A 283 -5.56 -11.86 13.43
C GLU A 283 -5.66 -11.01 12.16
N ASP A 284 -6.06 -9.75 12.32
CA ASP A 284 -6.06 -8.77 11.24
C ASP A 284 -4.67 -8.18 10.98
N GLN A 285 -4.48 -7.59 9.80
CA GLN A 285 -3.19 -7.13 9.32
C GLN A 285 -2.57 -6.03 10.21
N LEU A 286 -3.40 -5.14 10.78
CA LEU A 286 -2.92 -4.05 11.63
C LEU A 286 -2.41 -4.62 12.96
N THR A 287 -3.14 -5.59 13.51
CA THR A 287 -2.69 -6.29 14.71
C THR A 287 -1.37 -7.04 14.46
N SER A 288 -1.22 -7.72 13.33
CA SER A 288 0.05 -8.39 12.98
C SER A 288 1.22 -7.41 12.79
N GLU A 289 0.98 -6.26 12.16
CA GLU A 289 1.99 -5.20 12.00
C GLU A 289 2.46 -4.63 13.34
N LEU A 290 1.52 -4.30 14.23
CA LEU A 290 1.83 -3.76 15.56
C LEU A 290 2.57 -4.79 16.42
N LYS A 291 2.16 -6.06 16.41
CA LYS A 291 2.89 -7.14 17.10
C LYS A 291 4.30 -7.33 16.55
N SER A 292 4.47 -7.24 15.23
CA SER A 292 5.79 -7.30 14.62
C SER A 292 6.67 -6.16 15.12
N PHE A 293 6.17 -4.93 15.17
CA PHE A 293 6.91 -3.78 15.70
C PHE A 293 7.27 -3.96 17.18
N VAL A 294 6.31 -4.34 18.02
CA VAL A 294 6.55 -4.62 19.45
C VAL A 294 7.64 -5.67 19.64
N LYS A 295 7.60 -6.75 18.85
CA LYS A 295 8.64 -7.78 18.87
C LYS A 295 10.01 -7.22 18.47
N CYS A 296 10.07 -6.34 17.48
CA CYS A 296 11.31 -5.71 17.05
C CYS A 296 11.90 -4.83 18.14
N VAL A 297 11.08 -4.02 18.82
CA VAL A 297 11.50 -3.20 19.96
C VAL A 297 12.04 -4.06 21.09
N ARG A 298 11.30 -5.10 21.50
CA ARG A 298 11.67 -5.94 22.65
C ARG A 298 12.92 -6.78 22.42
N LEU A 299 13.14 -7.24 21.20
CA LEU A 299 14.23 -8.14 20.85
C LEU A 299 15.36 -7.45 20.10
N ASN A 300 15.30 -6.12 19.96
CA ASN A 300 16.24 -5.32 19.17
C ASN A 300 16.46 -5.89 17.75
N LEU A 301 15.37 -6.18 17.05
CA LEU A 301 15.39 -6.71 15.69
C LEU A 301 15.11 -5.60 14.67
N THR A 302 15.57 -5.81 13.44
CA THR A 302 15.20 -4.97 12.30
C THR A 302 13.72 -5.17 11.95
N PRO A 303 12.93 -4.10 11.82
CA PRO A 303 11.56 -4.17 11.33
C PRO A 303 11.44 -4.90 9.99
N ARG A 304 10.31 -5.58 9.77
CA ARG A 304 9.99 -6.17 8.46
C ARG A 304 9.88 -5.11 7.37
N VAL A 305 9.31 -3.95 7.71
CA VAL A 305 9.17 -2.79 6.83
C VAL A 305 9.99 -1.67 7.44
N THR A 306 11.18 -1.47 6.90
CA THR A 306 12.14 -0.49 7.42
C THR A 306 11.81 0.94 6.99
N GLY A 307 12.52 1.92 7.54
CA GLY A 307 12.47 3.28 7.02
C GLY A 307 12.89 3.36 5.55
N GLU A 308 13.88 2.58 5.14
CA GLU A 308 14.35 2.47 3.77
C GLU A 308 13.25 1.97 2.81
N ASP A 309 12.51 0.92 3.19
CA ASP A 309 11.37 0.44 2.39
C ASP A 309 10.35 1.57 2.15
N GLY A 310 9.99 2.31 3.20
CA GLY A 310 9.03 3.42 3.09
C GLY A 310 9.58 4.63 2.32
N ARG A 311 10.88 4.90 2.40
CA ARG A 311 11.56 5.95 1.63
C ARG A 311 11.60 5.61 0.14
N ASP A 312 11.90 4.36 -0.21
CA ASP A 312 11.94 3.92 -1.60
C ASP A 312 10.54 3.90 -2.22
N ALA A 313 9.51 3.51 -1.45
CA ALA A 313 8.12 3.63 -1.85
C ALA A 313 7.71 5.09 -2.09
N LEU A 314 8.12 6.01 -1.20
CA LEU A 314 7.86 7.44 -1.34
C LEU A 314 8.59 8.03 -2.57
N GLU A 315 9.85 7.69 -2.80
CA GLU A 315 10.62 8.15 -3.97
C GLU A 315 9.95 7.68 -5.27
N LEU A 316 9.54 6.41 -5.36
CA LEU A 316 8.86 5.92 -6.56
C LEU A 316 7.50 6.58 -6.74
N ALA A 317 6.76 6.85 -5.66
CA ALA A 317 5.52 7.61 -5.71
C ALA A 317 5.75 9.06 -6.21
N GLU A 318 6.80 9.74 -5.77
CA GLU A 318 7.18 11.06 -6.29
C GLU A 318 7.52 11.01 -7.79
N ARG A 319 8.22 9.97 -8.26
CA ARG A 319 8.49 9.78 -9.70
C ARG A 319 7.21 9.60 -10.51
N VAL A 320 6.21 8.90 -9.98
CA VAL A 320 4.87 8.79 -10.58
C VAL A 320 4.20 10.17 -10.65
N ILE A 321 4.25 10.94 -9.57
CA ILE A 321 3.67 12.29 -9.50
C ILE A 321 4.35 13.26 -10.47
N THR A 322 5.65 13.14 -10.68
CA THR A 322 6.36 13.92 -11.68
C THR A 322 5.92 13.52 -13.09
N SER A 323 5.93 12.22 -13.42
CA SER A 323 5.54 11.72 -14.73
C SER A 323 4.09 12.09 -15.09
N LEU A 324 3.14 11.96 -14.16
CA LEU A 324 1.74 12.33 -14.42
C LEU A 324 1.56 13.82 -14.65
N ARG A 325 2.38 14.70 -14.06
CA ARG A 325 2.31 16.16 -14.27
C ARG A 325 2.83 16.58 -15.63
N GLU A 326 3.68 15.76 -16.25
CA GLU A 326 4.29 16.02 -17.56
C GLU A 326 3.51 15.37 -18.72
N HIS A 327 2.55 14.49 -18.41
CA HIS A 327 1.76 13.77 -19.41
C HIS A 327 0.93 14.72 -20.28
N LYS A 328 1.08 14.60 -21.62
CA LYS A 328 0.35 15.40 -22.62
C LYS A 328 -0.78 14.60 -23.23
N TRP A 329 -2.02 15.05 -23.05
CA TRP A 329 -3.20 14.33 -23.51
C TRP A 329 -3.44 14.38 -25.02
N GLU A 330 -3.05 15.47 -25.67
CA GLU A 330 -3.45 15.75 -27.06
C GLU A 330 -2.31 15.58 -28.07
N GLY A 331 -1.18 14.98 -27.69
CA GLY A 331 -0.04 14.70 -28.58
C GLY A 331 0.61 15.92 -29.25
N ARG A 332 0.19 17.13 -28.89
CA ARG A 332 0.65 18.43 -29.42
C ARG A 332 1.35 19.27 -28.34
N PRO A 333 2.26 20.19 -28.70
CA PRO A 333 3.03 20.98 -27.73
C PRO A 333 2.16 21.81 -26.77
N ASP A 334 1.08 22.40 -27.28
CA ASP A 334 0.17 23.28 -26.52
C ASP A 334 -1.07 22.54 -26.00
N GLY A 335 -1.02 21.20 -25.98
CA GLY A 335 -2.12 20.36 -25.55
C GLY A 335 -2.30 20.36 -24.03
N ALA A 336 -3.45 19.87 -23.57
CA ALA A 336 -3.72 19.77 -22.14
C ALA A 336 -2.70 18.84 -21.44
N VAL A 337 -2.11 19.31 -20.34
CA VAL A 337 -1.02 18.62 -19.62
C VAL A 337 -1.40 18.32 -18.18
N GLY A 338 -1.14 17.09 -17.76
CA GLY A 338 -1.29 16.64 -16.39
C GLY A 338 -2.72 16.31 -15.97
N PRO A 339 -2.93 15.94 -14.71
CA PRO A 339 -4.19 15.33 -14.26
C PRO A 339 -5.35 16.31 -14.13
N ARG A 340 -5.05 17.60 -13.96
CA ARG A 340 -6.07 18.65 -13.81
C ARG A 340 -6.56 19.22 -15.13
N ASN A 341 -5.81 19.01 -16.21
CA ASN A 341 -6.12 19.56 -17.52
C ASN A 341 -6.45 18.41 -18.46
N LEU A 342 -7.61 17.77 -18.24
CA LEU A 342 -8.14 16.83 -19.22
C LEU A 342 -8.58 17.57 -20.49
N PRO A 343 -8.59 16.92 -21.66
CA PRO A 343 -9.17 17.48 -22.86
C PRO A 343 -10.61 17.96 -22.64
N HIS A 344 -11.00 19.00 -23.37
CA HIS A 344 -12.32 19.61 -23.22
C HIS A 344 -13.42 18.57 -23.49
N ALA A 345 -14.41 18.49 -22.60
CA ALA A 345 -15.56 17.63 -22.81
C ALA A 345 -16.39 18.14 -24.00
N HIS A 346 -16.62 17.31 -25.01
CA HIS A 346 -17.47 17.66 -26.17
C HIS A 346 -18.96 17.40 -25.94
N GLY A 347 -19.33 16.86 -24.78
CA GLY A 347 -20.71 16.52 -24.43
C GLY A 347 -20.78 15.80 -23.08
N GLN A 348 -21.95 15.22 -22.81
CA GLN A 348 -22.19 14.39 -21.63
C GLN A 348 -22.21 12.91 -22.06
N LEU A 349 -21.77 12.02 -21.17
CA LEU A 349 -21.84 10.57 -21.41
C LEU A 349 -23.29 10.05 -21.42
N PHE A 350 -24.20 10.78 -20.78
CA PHE A 350 -25.63 10.47 -20.72
C PHE A 350 -26.41 11.77 -20.45
N GLU A 351 -27.67 11.81 -20.91
CA GLU A 351 -28.57 12.91 -20.55
C GLU A 351 -28.99 12.80 -19.08
N VAL A 352 -28.74 13.86 -18.31
CA VAL A 352 -29.27 13.96 -16.96
C VAL A 352 -30.75 14.30 -17.06
N LYS A 353 -31.63 13.32 -16.82
CA LYS A 353 -33.06 13.60 -16.61
C LYS A 353 -33.16 14.58 -15.44
N ARG A 354 -33.55 15.84 -15.70
CA ARG A 354 -33.83 16.82 -14.65
C ARG A 354 -34.84 16.20 -13.68
N SER A 355 -34.40 15.89 -12.47
CA SER A 355 -35.30 15.44 -11.42
C SER A 355 -36.31 16.55 -11.15
N GLN A 356 -37.59 16.22 -10.98
CA GLN A 356 -38.71 17.15 -10.71
C GLN A 356 -38.59 17.90 -9.36
N ARG A 357 -37.40 18.05 -8.78
CA ARG A 357 -37.15 18.74 -7.52
C ARG A 357 -36.94 20.26 -7.63
N GLU A 358 -36.98 20.82 -8.84
CA GLU A 358 -36.97 22.28 -9.05
C GLU A 358 -38.38 22.86 -9.30
N ALA A 359 -39.45 22.11 -9.01
CA ALA A 359 -40.85 22.55 -9.19
C ALA A 359 -41.66 22.55 -7.88
N ALA A 360 -41.06 22.94 -6.75
CA ALA A 360 -41.76 23.18 -5.49
C ALA A 360 -41.29 24.49 -4.85
#